data_AF-A0A3A8FHS8-F1
#
_entry.id   AF-A0A3A8FHS8-F1
#
_cell.length_a   1.000
_cell.length_b   1.000
_cell.length_c   1.000
_cell.angle_alpha   90.00
_cell.angle_beta   90.00
_cell.angle_gamma   90.00
#
_symmetry.space_group_name_H-M   'P 1'
#
loop_
_entity.id
_entity.type
_entity.pdbx_description
1 polymer ?
#
loop_
_entity_poly.entity_id
_entity_poly.type
_entity_poly.pdbx_seq_one_letter_code
_entity_poly.pdbx_strand_id
1 'polypeptide(L)' 'MAETKCGGCGSHEFELVSKQIKHSEFLFWFVQCCSCGVAIAVMEHNHIGSKLDHITQRLNDVEAVAGSRPQLIKQKKKKK' A
#
# COMPACT_ATOMS: atom_id res chain seq x y z
N MET A 1 -11.52 -30.29 -4.19
CA MET A 1 -11.15 -28.89 -3.88
C MET A 1 -11.15 -28.12 -5.18
N ALA A 2 -11.60 -26.86 -5.20
CA ALA A 2 -11.60 -26.09 -6.45
C ALA A 2 -10.18 -25.65 -6.80
N GLU A 3 -9.71 -25.99 -7.99
CA GLU A 3 -8.40 -25.58 -8.48
C GLU A 3 -8.45 -24.10 -8.90
N THR A 4 -7.43 -23.34 -8.52
CA THR A 4 -7.31 -21.94 -8.93
C THR A 4 -7.06 -21.87 -10.43
N LYS A 5 -7.92 -21.14 -11.15
CA LYS A 5 -7.84 -20.96 -12.61
C LYS A 5 -7.79 -19.48 -12.97
N CYS A 6 -7.06 -19.15 -14.02
CA CYS A 6 -7.01 -17.80 -14.57
C CYS A 6 -8.38 -17.40 -15.09
N GLY A 7 -8.90 -16.24 -14.66
CA GLY A 7 -10.19 -15.72 -15.14
C GLY A 7 -10.21 -15.34 -16.62
N GLY A 8 -9.04 -15.12 -17.25
CA GLY A 8 -8.94 -14.75 -18.67
C GLY A 8 -8.83 -15.95 -19.61
N CYS A 9 -7.87 -16.85 -19.38
CA CYS A 9 -7.56 -17.96 -20.31
C CYS A 9 -7.84 -19.35 -19.73
N GLY A 10 -8.23 -19.47 -18.45
CA GLY A 10 -8.47 -20.76 -17.80
C GLY A 10 -7.22 -21.55 -17.39
N SER A 11 -6.01 -21.04 -17.66
CA SER A 11 -4.76 -21.69 -17.23
C SER A 11 -4.64 -21.78 -15.70
N HIS A 12 -3.88 -22.77 -15.22
CA HIS A 12 -3.59 -23.02 -13.81
C HIS A 12 -2.16 -22.61 -13.42
N GLU A 13 -1.40 -22.08 -14.37
CA GLU A 13 -0.01 -21.66 -14.16
C GLU A 13 0.05 -20.17 -13.84
N PHE A 14 0.64 -19.87 -12.69
CA PHE A 14 0.82 -18.51 -12.20
C PHE A 14 2.29 -18.26 -11.88
N GLU A 15 2.73 -17.05 -12.23
CA GLU A 15 4.05 -16.54 -11.92
C GLU A 15 3.94 -15.30 -11.06
N LEU A 16 5.06 -14.98 -10.42
CA LEU A 16 5.18 -13.85 -9.55
C LEU A 16 6.19 -12.88 -10.14
N VAL A 17 5.71 -11.71 -10.55
CA VAL A 17 6.51 -10.70 -11.27
C VAL A 17 6.52 -9.39 -10.48
N SER A 18 7.71 -8.82 -10.29
CA SER A 18 7.84 -7.47 -9.75
C SER A 18 7.64 -6.44 -10.86
N LYS A 19 6.70 -5.50 -10.68
CA LYS A 19 6.46 -4.41 -11.61
C LYS A 19 6.25 -3.11 -10.86
N GLN A 20 6.72 -2.03 -11.46
CA GLN A 20 6.42 -0.67 -11.01
C GLN A 20 5.09 -0.22 -11.61
N ILE A 21 4.20 0.32 -10.77
CA ILE A 21 2.94 0.91 -11.23
C ILE A 21 3.21 2.33 -11.70
N LYS A 22 2.57 2.77 -12.80
CA LYS A 22 2.69 4.14 -13.28
C LYS A 22 2.34 5.13 -12.17
N HIS A 23 3.16 6.18 -12.03
CA HIS A 23 3.04 7.22 -11.00
C HIS A 23 3.23 6.74 -9.56
N SER A 24 3.77 5.54 -9.34
CA SER A 24 4.18 5.05 -8.02
C SER A 24 5.67 4.78 -8.00
N GLU A 25 6.36 5.29 -6.98
CA GLU A 25 7.78 4.94 -6.72
C GLU A 25 7.91 3.59 -6.02
N PHE A 26 6.79 2.97 -5.65
CA PHE A 26 6.79 1.70 -4.94
C PHE A 26 6.80 0.50 -5.90
N LEU A 27 7.59 -0.51 -5.53
CA LEU A 27 7.59 -1.81 -6.17
C LEU A 27 6.41 -2.64 -5.69
N PHE A 28 5.71 -3.26 -6.62
CA PHE A 28 4.62 -4.19 -6.34
C PHE A 28 4.90 -5.56 -6.93
N TRP A 29 4.42 -6.57 -6.23
CA TRP A 29 4.48 -7.97 -6.61
C TRP A 29 3.15 -8.34 -7.25
N PHE A 30 3.18 -8.78 -8.50
CA PHE A 30 1.99 -9.20 -9.23
C PHE A 30 1.99 -10.72 -9.33
N VAL A 31 0.92 -11.34 -8.85
CA VAL A 31 0.62 -12.73 -9.19
C VAL A 31 -0.15 -12.69 -10.49
N GLN A 32 0.49 -13.10 -11.58
CA GLN A 32 -0.10 -13.07 -12.92
C GLN A 32 -0.08 -14.47 -13.55
N CYS A 33 -0.99 -14.71 -14.49
CA CYS A 33 -1.00 -15.95 -15.25
C CYS A 33 0.17 -16.01 -16.24
N CYS A 34 0.91 -17.12 -16.26
CA CYS A 34 2.03 -17.32 -17.18
C CYS A 34 1.59 -17.28 -18.66
N SER A 35 0.38 -17.75 -18.94
CA SER A 35 -0.10 -17.92 -20.31
C SER A 35 -0.62 -16.62 -20.93
N CYS A 36 -1.36 -15.79 -20.18
CA CYS A 36 -2.00 -14.58 -20.71
C CYS A 36 -1.60 -13.27 -20.03
N GLY A 37 -0.81 -13.32 -18.95
CA GLY A 37 -0.34 -12.13 -18.22
C GLY A 37 -1.42 -11.43 -17.39
N VAL A 38 -2.62 -11.99 -17.26
CA VAL A 38 -3.69 -11.41 -16.42
C VAL A 38 -3.24 -11.45 -14.96
N ALA A 39 -3.21 -10.28 -14.32
CA ALA A 39 -2.94 -10.14 -12.90
C ALA A 39 -4.16 -10.59 -12.08
N ILE A 40 -3.93 -11.48 -11.12
CA ILE A 40 -4.95 -12.04 -10.23
C ILE A 40 -4.88 -11.38 -8.86
N ALA A 41 -3.66 -11.10 -8.40
CA ALA A 41 -3.43 -10.41 -7.14
C ALA A 41 -2.27 -9.43 -7.27
N VAL A 42 -2.36 -8.36 -6.49
CA VAL A 42 -1.28 -7.39 -6.30
C VAL A 42 -0.91 -7.42 -4.84
N MET A 43 0.36 -7.69 -4.58
CA MET A 43 0.96 -7.70 -3.27
C MET A 43 1.97 -6.58 -3.19
N GLU A 44 2.14 -6.12 -1.97
CA GLU A 44 3.01 -5.01 -1.67
C GLU A 44 4.41 -5.56 -1.37
N HIS A 45 5.45 -5.05 -2.02
CA HIS A 45 6.79 -5.65 -1.94
C HIS A 45 7.41 -5.52 -0.54
N ASN A 46 7.14 -4.42 0.17
CA ASN A 46 8.05 -3.95 1.21
C ASN A 46 7.35 -3.49 2.48
N HIS A 47 6.15 -4.01 2.75
CA HIS A 47 5.32 -3.69 3.91
C HIS A 47 5.24 -2.16 4.18
N ILE A 48 4.96 -1.40 3.14
CA ILE A 48 4.77 0.05 3.10
C ILE A 48 3.80 0.47 4.20
N GLY A 49 2.73 -0.29 4.46
CA GLY A 49 1.83 -0.04 5.59
C GLY A 49 2.58 0.09 6.93
N SER A 50 3.37 -0.92 7.29
CA SER A 50 4.16 -0.91 8.53
C SER A 50 5.21 0.21 8.53
N LYS A 51 5.80 0.54 7.37
CA LYS A 51 6.74 1.66 7.26
C LYS A 51 6.06 3.01 7.48
N LEU A 52 4.85 3.19 6.98
CA LEU A 52 4.05 4.41 7.20
C LEU A 52 3.68 4.55 8.68
N ASP A 53 3.29 3.46 9.34
CA ASP A 53 3.01 3.47 10.78
C ASP A 53 4.26 3.85 11.58
N HIS A 54 5.42 3.27 11.25
CA HIS A 54 6.69 3.64 11.88
C HIS A 54 7.08 5.10 11.65
N ILE A 55 6.87 5.63 10.44
CA ILE A 55 7.13 7.04 10.15
C ILE A 55 6.20 7.94 10.97
N THR A 56 4.92 7.59 11.05
CA THR A 56 3.92 8.34 11.81
C THR A 56 4.24 8.36 13.30
N GLN A 57 4.63 7.22 13.87
CA GLN A 57 5.10 7.14 15.26
C GLN A 57 6.31 8.04 15.50
N ARG A 58 7.32 7.97 14.62
CA ARG A 58 8.51 8.81 14.75
C ARG A 58 8.20 10.30 14.61
N LEU A 59 7.24 10.68 13.76
CA LEU A 59 6.80 12.06 13.64
C LEU A 59 6.11 12.52 14.93
N ASN A 60 5.23 11.71 15.52
CA ASN A 60 4.59 12.01 16.80
C ASN A 60 5.63 12.14 17.93
N ASP A 61 6.65 11.29 17.96
CA ASP A 61 7.74 11.37 18.94
C ASP A 61 8.54 12.67 18.78
N VAL A 62 8.85 13.04 17.52
CA VAL A 62 9.52 14.32 17.21
C VAL A 62 8.65 15.50 17.58
N GLU A 63 7.34 15.45 17.33
CA GLU A 63 6.39 16.50 17.74
C GLU A 63 6.27 16.59 19.26
N ALA A 64 6.32 15.48 19.98
CA ALA A 64 6.33 15.47 21.44
C ALA A 64 7.61 16.11 22.02
N VAL A 65 8.77 15.84 21.40
CA VAL A 65 10.05 16.43 21.81
C VAL A 65 10.18 17.90 21.36
N ALA A 66 9.68 18.25 20.17
CA ALA A 66 9.68 19.61 19.63
C ALA A 66 8.54 20.48 20.24
N GLY A 67 7.58 19.85 20.91
CA GLY A 67 6.37 20.40 21.52
C GLY A 67 6.57 21.30 22.75
N SER A 68 7.68 22.03 22.84
CA SER A 68 7.77 23.26 23.63
C SER A 68 7.15 24.47 22.90
N ARG A 69 6.26 24.25 21.92
CA ARG A 69 5.61 25.30 21.12
C ARG A 69 4.09 25.19 21.23
N PRO A 70 3.38 26.16 21.86
CA PRO A 70 1.93 26.08 22.05
C PRO A 70 1.19 26.10 20.71
N GLN A 71 0.27 25.16 20.53
CA GLN A 71 -0.55 25.06 19.33
C GLN A 71 -1.54 26.23 19.22
N LEU A 72 -1.56 26.86 18.05
CA LEU A 72 -2.55 27.87 17.68
C LEU A 72 -3.96 27.26 17.66
N ILE A 73 -4.79 27.74 18.57
CA ILE A 73 -6.22 27.44 18.72
C ILE A 73 -6.93 27.68 17.37
N LYS A 74 -7.36 26.61 16.69
CA LYS A 74 -8.35 26.74 15.61
C LYS A 74 -9.75 26.80 16.22
N GLN A 75 -10.17 27.99 16.61
CA GLN A 75 -11.60 28.29 16.75
C GLN A 75 -12.25 28.24 15.36
N LYS A 76 -13.18 27.32 15.11
CA LYS A 76 -14.24 27.53 14.11
C LYS A 76 -15.60 27.04 14.61
N LYS A 77 -16.27 27.98 15.28
CA LYS A 77 -17.69 28.37 15.15
C LYS A 77 -18.71 27.26 14.84
N LYS A 78 -19.45 26.89 15.88
CA LYS A 78 -20.87 26.46 15.82
C LYS A 78 -21.63 27.41 14.88
N LYS A 79 -22.24 26.89 13.81
CA LYS A 79 -23.14 27.65 12.93
C LYS A 79 -24.48 26.92 12.86
N LYS A 80 -25.45 27.56 13.51
CA LYS A 80 -26.92 27.43 13.47
C LYS A 80 -27.52 26.03 13.50
#